data_AF-A0A8S4AMR2-F1
#
_entry.id   AF-A0A8S4AMR2-F1
#
_cell.length_a   1.000
_cell.length_b   1.000
_cell.length_c   1.000
_cell.angle_alpha   90.00
_cell.angle_beta   90.00
_cell.angle_gamma   90.00
#
_symmetry.space_group_name_H-M   'P 1'
#
loop_
_entity.id
_entity.type
_entity.pdbx_description
1 polymer ?
#
loop_
_entity_poly.entity_id
_entity_poly.type
_entity_poly.pdbx_seq_one_letter_code
_entity_poly.pdbx_strand_id
1 'polypeptide(L)'
;MGESSICLVKASVMMYDDHNKRWVPAGSDVACVSRVQIYHSSAANTFRVVGRKLQADQQVVLNCPIVKGMKYNQATPNFHQWRDPKQVWGLNFGSKEEASVFANSMTHALEALNAAPVTEAPSVPKLDQQKR
;
A
#
# COMPACT_ATOMS: atom_id res chain seq x y z
N MET A 1 20.58 5.37 -2.45
CA MET A 1 19.45 6.10 -1.82
C MET A 1 18.43 5.05 -1.41
N GLY A 2 18.01 5.05 -0.14
CA GLY A 2 17.09 4.05 0.41
C GLY A 2 15.66 4.57 0.53
N GLU A 3 14.72 3.67 0.81
CA GLU A 3 13.34 4.04 1.13
C GLU A 3 13.25 4.61 2.56
N SER A 4 12.40 5.62 2.76
CA SER A 4 12.10 6.18 4.06
C SER A 4 10.65 5.93 4.46
N SER A 5 10.40 5.71 5.75
CA SER A 5 9.05 5.56 6.28
C SER A 5 8.43 6.94 6.51
N ILE A 6 7.26 7.20 5.92
CA ILE A 6 6.51 8.47 6.10
C ILE A 6 5.32 8.31 7.06
N CYS A 7 5.01 7.06 7.43
CA CYS A 7 3.93 6.71 8.33
C CYS A 7 4.31 5.46 9.12
N LEU A 8 3.88 5.35 10.37
CA LEU A 8 4.02 4.16 11.19
C LEU A 8 2.83 4.08 12.15
N VAL A 9 2.05 3.01 12.04
CA VAL A 9 0.82 2.78 12.82
C VAL A 9 0.68 1.30 13.16
N LYS A 10 -0.24 0.95 14.06
CA LYS A 10 -0.65 -0.42 14.31
C LYS A 10 -2.04 -0.67 13.75
N ALA A 11 -2.19 -1.81 13.08
CA ALA A 11 -3.47 -2.28 12.57
C ALA A 11 -3.46 -3.79 12.36
N SER A 12 -4.63 -4.42 12.41
CA SER A 12 -4.80 -5.77 11.87
C SER A 12 -5.00 -5.67 10.36
N VAL A 13 -4.19 -6.42 9.61
CA VAL A 13 -4.28 -6.46 8.14
C VAL A 13 -5.31 -7.50 7.73
N MET A 14 -6.23 -7.09 6.88
CA MET A 14 -7.35 -7.89 6.39
C MET A 14 -7.29 -7.98 4.86
N MET A 15 -7.78 -9.09 4.32
CA MET A 15 -8.01 -9.34 2.90
C MET A 15 -9.49 -9.61 2.69
N TYR A 16 -10.07 -9.07 1.64
CA TYR A 16 -11.42 -9.45 1.24
C TYR A 16 -11.37 -10.78 0.48
N ASP A 17 -12.09 -11.77 0.99
CA ASP A 17 -12.33 -13.04 0.32
C ASP A 17 -13.57 -12.90 -0.56
N ASP A 18 -13.36 -12.77 -1.87
CA ASP A 18 -14.42 -12.59 -2.86
C ASP A 18 -15.32 -13.82 -3.01
N HIS A 19 -14.87 -15.02 -2.66
CA HIS A 19 -15.67 -16.25 -2.74
C HIS A 19 -16.70 -16.27 -1.60
N ASN A 20 -16.21 -16.05 -0.37
CA ASN A 20 -17.05 -16.09 0.84
C ASN A 20 -17.66 -14.72 1.21
N LYS A 21 -17.40 -13.68 0.41
CA LYS A 21 -17.90 -12.30 0.61
C LYS A 21 -17.62 -11.74 2.00
N ARG A 22 -16.44 -12.04 2.56
CA ARG A 22 -16.08 -11.65 3.93
C ARG A 22 -14.65 -11.16 4.02
N TRP A 23 -14.36 -10.39 5.07
CA TRP A 23 -12.99 -10.06 5.44
C TRP A 23 -12.35 -11.22 6.20
N VAL A 24 -11.11 -11.57 5.84
CA VAL A 24 -10.28 -12.56 6.53
C VAL A 24 -8.94 -11.94 6.92
N PRO A 25 -8.30 -12.38 8.02
CA PRO A 25 -7.00 -11.86 8.39
C PRO A 25 -5.91 -12.22 7.37
N ALA A 26 -4.93 -11.33 7.19
CA ALA A 26 -3.82 -11.58 6.28
C ALA A 26 -2.72 -12.44 6.94
N GLY A 27 -2.31 -13.50 6.24
CA GLY A 27 -1.17 -14.35 6.61
C GLY A 27 -1.40 -15.32 7.77
N SER A 28 -2.60 -15.42 8.34
CA SER A 28 -3.02 -16.45 9.30
C SER A 28 -4.54 -16.48 9.44
N ASP A 29 -5.09 -17.54 10.01
CA ASP A 29 -6.53 -17.64 10.29
C ASP A 29 -6.99 -16.70 11.43
N VAL A 30 -6.06 -16.30 12.30
CA VAL A 30 -6.31 -15.42 13.44
C VAL A 30 -5.82 -14.01 13.16
N ALA A 31 -6.66 -13.02 13.46
CA ALA A 31 -6.30 -11.61 13.37
C ALA A 31 -5.18 -11.24 14.34
N CYS A 32 -4.14 -10.60 13.82
CA CYS A 32 -2.96 -10.21 14.58
C CYS A 32 -2.59 -8.76 14.26
N VAL A 33 -2.18 -8.03 15.30
CA VAL A 33 -1.72 -6.65 15.13
C VAL A 33 -0.38 -6.66 14.38
N SER A 34 -0.30 -5.79 13.38
CA SER A 34 0.89 -5.56 12.58
C SER A 34 1.37 -4.13 12.74
N ARG A 35 2.69 -3.93 12.66
CA ARG A 35 3.28 -2.63 12.37
C ARG A 35 3.09 -2.36 10.88
N VAL A 36 2.29 -1.35 10.56
CA VAL A 36 2.02 -0.94 9.19
C VAL A 36 2.72 0.38 8.92
N GLN A 37 3.44 0.44 7.81
CA GLN A 37 4.23 1.59 7.39
C GLN A 37 3.95 1.92 5.94
N ILE A 38 4.00 3.20 5.61
CA ILE A 38 4.07 3.65 4.22
C ILE A 38 5.51 4.07 3.97
N TYR A 39 6.15 3.42 2.99
CA TYR A 39 7.49 3.72 2.54
C TYR A 39 7.45 4.58 1.27
N HIS A 40 8.38 5.52 1.17
CA HIS A 40 8.62 6.35 -0.01
C HIS A 40 10.05 6.12 -0.51
N SER A 41 10.18 5.76 -1.79
CA SER A 41 11.45 5.74 -2.51
C SER A 41 11.58 7.03 -3.30
N SER A 42 12.35 8.01 -2.79
CA SER A 42 12.53 9.29 -3.48
C SER A 42 13.23 9.16 -4.83
N ALA A 43 14.11 8.16 -4.98
CA ALA A 43 14.83 7.92 -6.23
C ALA A 43 13.92 7.43 -7.37
N ALA A 44 12.88 6.65 -7.04
CA ALA A 44 11.92 6.12 -8.00
C ALA A 44 10.57 6.86 -7.97
N ASN A 45 10.39 7.80 -7.04
CA ASN A 45 9.12 8.43 -6.69
C ASN A 45 7.99 7.41 -6.52
N THR A 46 8.27 6.30 -5.82
CA THR A 46 7.30 5.23 -5.57
C THR A 46 6.93 5.16 -4.10
N PHE A 47 5.69 4.74 -3.83
CA PHE A 47 5.20 4.51 -2.48
C PHE A 47 4.70 3.08 -2.35
N ARG A 48 4.82 2.51 -1.14
CA ARG A 48 4.27 1.19 -0.83
C ARG A 48 3.84 1.08 0.62
N VAL A 49 2.78 0.34 0.87
CA VAL A 49 2.34 -0.05 2.20
C VAL A 49 2.97 -1.39 2.56
N VAL A 50 3.59 -1.45 3.75
CA VAL A 50 4.20 -2.67 4.28
C VAL A 50 3.64 -2.94 5.67
N GLY A 51 3.07 -4.12 5.87
CA GLY A 51 2.59 -4.60 7.17
C GLY A 51 3.41 -5.80 7.63
N ARG A 52 4.02 -5.70 8.81
CA ARG A 52 4.72 -6.81 9.48
C ARG A 52 4.01 -7.15 10.79
N LYS A 53 3.69 -8.42 11.02
CA LYS A 53 3.11 -8.85 12.29
C LYS A 53 4.01 -8.42 13.45
N LEU A 54 3.40 -8.01 14.58
CA LEU A 54 4.12 -7.74 15.83
C LEU A 54 4.44 -9.02 16.62
N GLN A 55 4.47 -10.17 15.95
CA GLN A 55 4.86 -11.46 16.51
C GLN A 55 6.37 -11.68 16.34
N ALA A 56 6.91 -12.71 16.99
CA ALA A 56 8.34 -13.00 17.01
C ALA A 56 8.92 -13.23 15.61
N ASP A 57 8.13 -13.76 14.67
CA ASP A 57 8.52 -14.04 13.29
C ASP A 57 8.59 -12.77 12.40
N GLN A 58 7.99 -11.66 12.84
CA GLN A 58 7.84 -10.41 12.09
C GLN A 58 7.37 -10.62 10.64
N GLN A 59 6.49 -11.60 10.41
CA GLN A 59 6.06 -12.00 9.07
C GLN A 59 5.49 -10.79 8.30
N VAL A 60 5.95 -10.62 7.06
CA VAL A 60 5.38 -9.64 6.13
C VAL A 60 4.05 -10.18 5.61
N VAL A 61 2.96 -9.50 5.95
CA VAL A 61 1.59 -9.87 5.55
C VAL A 61 0.98 -8.92 4.53
N LEU A 62 1.58 -7.74 4.37
CA LEU A 62 1.19 -6.74 3.39
C LEU A 62 2.45 -6.16 2.78
N ASN A 63 2.53 -6.16 1.45
CA ASN A 63 3.55 -5.45 0.69
C ASN A 63 2.93 -5.02 -0.65
N CYS A 64 2.23 -3.88 -0.63
CA CYS A 64 1.41 -3.42 -1.74
C CYS A 64 1.94 -2.06 -2.24
N PRO A 65 2.20 -1.88 -3.55
CA PRO A 65 2.49 -0.56 -4.09
C PRO A 65 1.26 0.35 -3.98
N ILE A 66 1.47 1.64 -3.73
CA ILE A 66 0.45 2.68 -3.90
C ILE A 66 0.62 3.21 -5.32
N VAL A 67 -0.44 3.11 -6.12
CA VAL A 67 -0.41 3.47 -7.54
C VAL A 67 -1.29 4.69 -7.81
N LYS A 68 -0.94 5.45 -8.86
CA LYS A 68 -1.74 6.59 -9.31
C LYS A 68 -3.17 6.17 -9.59
N GLY A 69 -4.14 6.95 -9.11
CA GLY A 69 -5.58 6.66 -9.28
C GLY A 69 -6.12 5.52 -8.41
N MET A 70 -5.31 4.93 -7.51
CA MET A 70 -5.81 3.95 -6.53
C MET A 70 -6.93 4.57 -5.69
N LYS A 71 -8.03 3.83 -5.53
CA LYS A 71 -9.16 4.25 -4.70
C LYS A 71 -8.95 3.80 -3.27
N TYR A 72 -8.63 4.76 -2.41
CA TYR A 72 -8.59 4.60 -0.96
C TYR A 72 -9.94 5.00 -0.35
N ASN A 73 -10.49 4.18 0.55
CA ASN A 73 -11.80 4.39 1.16
C ASN A 73 -11.73 4.17 2.69
N GLN A 74 -12.14 5.19 3.44
CA GLN A 74 -12.30 5.13 4.89
C GLN A 74 -13.72 4.62 5.20
N ALA A 75 -13.92 3.29 5.16
CA ALA A 75 -15.24 2.68 5.28
C ALA A 75 -15.88 2.91 6.66
N THR A 76 -15.06 2.95 7.72
CA THR A 76 -15.45 3.43 9.06
C THR A 76 -14.29 4.23 9.65
N PRO A 77 -14.48 4.93 10.80
CA PRO A 77 -13.39 5.68 11.45
C PRO A 77 -12.15 4.85 11.82
N ASN A 78 -12.27 3.52 11.92
CA ASN A 78 -11.18 2.62 12.29
C ASN A 78 -10.95 1.52 11.24
N PHE A 79 -11.68 1.53 10.13
CA PHE A 79 -11.54 0.51 9.09
C PHE A 79 -11.42 1.14 7.71
N HIS A 80 -10.21 1.07 7.14
CA HIS A 80 -9.91 1.64 5.84
C HIS A 80 -9.56 0.54 4.85
N GLN A 81 -9.88 0.73 3.58
CA GLN A 81 -9.70 -0.27 2.54
C GLN A 81 -9.25 0.36 1.21
N TRP A 82 -8.58 -0.45 0.40
CA TRP A 82 -8.24 -0.12 -0.98
C TRP A 82 -8.14 -1.40 -1.80
N ARG A 83 -8.14 -1.25 -3.12
CA ARG A 83 -8.01 -2.36 -4.07
C ARG A 83 -6.75 -2.22 -4.89
N ASP A 84 -5.98 -3.28 -4.97
CA ASP A 84 -4.96 -3.49 -6.00
C ASP A 84 -5.47 -4.52 -7.05
N PRO A 85 -4.72 -4.80 -8.13
CA PRO A 85 -5.16 -5.73 -9.17
C PRO A 85 -5.42 -7.18 -8.70
N LYS A 86 -4.82 -7.60 -7.57
CA LYS A 86 -4.86 -8.97 -7.05
C LYS A 86 -5.76 -9.12 -5.83
N GLN A 87 -5.91 -8.07 -5.02
CA GLN A 87 -6.48 -8.16 -3.68
C GLN A 87 -7.18 -6.85 -3.27
N VAL A 88 -8.26 -6.98 -2.50
CA VAL A 88 -8.77 -5.87 -1.68
C VAL A 88 -8.18 -5.97 -0.30
N TRP A 89 -7.47 -4.93 0.10
CA TRP A 89 -6.84 -4.81 1.40
C TRP A 89 -7.72 -4.00 2.34
N GLY A 90 -7.71 -4.38 3.60
CA GLY A 90 -8.35 -3.68 4.70
C GLY A 90 -7.39 -3.54 5.86
N LEU A 91 -7.45 -2.41 6.56
CA LEU A 91 -6.74 -2.19 7.81
C LEU A 91 -7.76 -1.89 8.90
N ASN A 92 -7.76 -2.70 9.95
CA ASN A 92 -8.52 -2.46 11.16
C ASN A 92 -7.59 -1.87 12.24
N PHE A 93 -7.72 -0.57 12.49
CA PHE A 93 -6.85 0.19 13.38
C PHE A 93 -7.25 0.02 14.85
N GLY A 94 -6.27 0.04 15.75
CA GLY A 94 -6.52 -0.01 17.19
C GLY A 94 -7.21 1.25 17.71
N SER A 95 -6.99 2.39 17.05
CA SER A 95 -7.61 3.67 17.42
C SER A 95 -7.93 4.56 16.21
N LYS A 96 -8.78 5.57 16.42
CA LYS A 96 -9.14 6.59 15.41
C LYS A 96 -7.94 7.45 15.03
N GLU A 97 -7.06 7.68 15.99
CA GLU A 97 -5.84 8.49 15.83
C GLU A 97 -4.87 7.77 14.89
N GLU A 98 -4.64 6.47 15.09
CA GLU A 98 -3.82 5.66 14.16
C GLU A 98 -4.43 5.63 12.76
N ALA A 99 -5.75 5.47 12.66
CA ALA A 99 -6.46 5.48 11.38
C ALA A 99 -6.28 6.82 10.65
N SER A 100 -6.39 7.93 11.38
CA SER A 100 -6.27 9.29 10.83
C SER A 100 -4.84 9.60 10.40
N VAL A 101 -3.83 9.20 11.18
CA VAL A 101 -2.41 9.31 10.79
C VAL A 101 -2.15 8.54 9.49
N PHE A 102 -2.66 7.31 9.38
CA PHE A 102 -2.50 6.52 8.17
C PHE A 102 -3.21 7.15 6.96
N ALA A 103 -4.44 7.65 7.15
CA ALA A 103 -5.22 8.28 6.09
C ALA A 103 -4.51 9.53 5.54
N ASN A 104 -3.98 10.39 6.41
CA ASN A 104 -3.25 11.58 5.98
C ASN A 104 -2.01 11.24 5.15
N SER A 105 -1.24 10.24 5.59
CA SER A 105 -0.06 9.79 4.85
C SER A 105 -0.41 9.12 3.51
N MET A 106 -1.50 8.35 3.46
CA MET A 106 -2.00 7.73 2.24
C MET A 106 -2.46 8.77 1.22
N THR A 107 -3.23 9.77 1.66
CA THR A 107 -3.66 10.90 0.81
C THR A 107 -2.46 11.66 0.26
N HIS A 108 -1.47 11.98 1.11
CA HIS A 108 -0.24 12.64 0.67
C HIS A 108 0.50 11.83 -0.42
N ALA A 109 0.62 10.52 -0.25
CA ALA A 109 1.26 9.66 -1.25
C ALA A 109 0.50 9.66 -2.58
N LEU A 110 -0.84 9.60 -2.55
CA LEU A 110 -1.68 9.64 -3.75
C LEU A 110 -1.59 10.98 -4.47
N GLU A 111 -1.58 12.10 -3.73
CA GLU A 111 -1.41 13.45 -4.28
C GLU A 111 -0.04 13.61 -4.95
N ALA A 112 1.03 13.16 -4.30
CA ALA A 112 2.39 13.20 -4.85
C ALA A 112 2.49 12.42 -6.17
N LEU A 113 1.86 11.24 -6.25
CA LEU A 113 1.79 10.44 -7.48
C LEU A 113 0.93 11.08 -8.58
N ASN A 114 -0.10 11.84 -8.19
CA ASN A 114 -0.95 12.56 -9.14
C ASN A 114 -0.26 13.81 -9.72
N ALA A 115 0.52 14.52 -8.89
CA ALA A 115 1.25 15.72 -9.27
C ALA A 115 2.50 15.44 -10.13
N ALA A 116 3.06 14.23 -10.06
CA ALA A 116 4.16 13.85 -10.92
C ALA A 116 3.71 13.82 -12.40
N PRO A 117 4.41 14.53 -13.31
CA PRO A 117 4.17 14.39 -14.74
C PRO A 117 4.38 12.93 -15.13
N VAL A 118 3.53 12.43 -16.03
CA VAL A 118 3.68 11.08 -16.58
C VAL A 118 5.02 11.06 -17.31
N THR A 119 6.08 10.61 -16.65
CA THR A 119 7.35 10.40 -17.32
C THR A 119 7.12 9.13 -18.12
N GLU A 120 6.75 9.31 -19.39
CA GLU A 120 6.81 8.23 -20.38
C GLU A 120 8.14 7.51 -20.18
N ALA A 121 8.09 6.19 -20.01
CA ALA A 121 9.28 5.37 -20.06
C ALA A 121 10.05 5.74 -21.35
N PRO A 122 11.38 5.87 -21.32
CA PRO A 122 12.13 6.26 -22.51
C PRO A 122 11.79 5.28 -23.63
N SER A 123 11.12 5.80 -24.65
CA SER A 123 10.82 5.09 -25.89
C SER A 123 12.16 4.63 -26.45
N VAL A 124 12.36 3.31 -26.45
CA VAL A 124 13.53 2.67 -27.04
C VAL A 124 13.68 3.20 -28.46
N PRO A 125 14.78 3.86 -28.83
CA PRO A 125 14.98 4.28 -30.20
C PRO A 125 14.96 3.02 -31.06
N LYS A 126 14.04 2.94 -32.03
CA LYS A 126 14.09 1.92 -33.08
C LYS A 126 15.43 2.11 -33.77
N LEU A 127 16.35 1.17 -33.55
CA LEU A 127 17.60 1.09 -34.28
C LEU A 127 17.23 0.78 -35.74
N ASP A 128 17.37 1.78 -36.60
CA ASP A 128 17.31 1.64 -38.05
C ASP A 128 18.17 0.45 -38.49
N GLN A 129 17.50 -0.66 -38.85
CA GLN A 129 18.13 -1.73 -39.61
C GLN A 129 18.30 -1.26 -41.05
N GLN A 130 19.31 -0.42 -41.25
CA GLN A 130 19.93 -0.26 -42.55
C GLN A 130 21.09 -1.25 -42.62
N LYS A 131 20.85 -2.37 -43.33
CA LYS A 131 21.79 -3.11 -44.20
C LYS A 131 21.32 -4.57 -44.35
N ARG A 132 20.71 -4.89 -45.49
CA ARG A 132 21.39 -5.54 -46.62
C ARG A 132 20.45 -5.61 -47.82
#